data_AF-A0A4Q6BPQ7-F1
#
_entry.id   AF-A0A4Q6BPQ7-F1
#
_cell.length_a   1.000
_cell.length_b   1.000
_cell.length_c   1.000
_cell.angle_alpha   90.00
_cell.angle_beta   90.00
_cell.angle_gamma   90.00
#
_symmetry.space_group_name_H-M   'P 1'
#
loop_
_entity.id
_entity.type
_entity.pdbx_description
1 polymer ?
#
loop_
_entity_poly.entity_id
_entity_poly.type
_entity_poly.pdbx_seq_one_letter_code
_entity_poly.pdbx_strand_id
1 'polypeptide(L)' 'MPTDYEYEIYLPVRDNDGNVFPDRLFADYKKSLTERFGGVTDTRIHNEGVWKIGNVEQKDDVVVWRVLSIGEGPQDTFM' A
#
# COMPACT_ATOMS: atom_id res chain seq x y z
N MET A 1 7.15 20.66 18.78
CA MET A 1 7.91 19.48 18.35
C MET A 1 7.29 19.04 17.03
N PRO A 2 8.06 18.80 15.96
CA PRO A 2 7.47 18.25 14.73
C PRO A 2 6.81 16.92 15.08
N THR A 3 5.58 16.73 14.62
CA THR A 3 4.88 15.44 14.74
C THR A 3 5.32 14.59 13.56
N ASP A 4 5.82 13.40 13.86
CA ASP A 4 6.12 12.39 12.85
C ASP A 4 4.83 11.60 12.58
N TYR A 5 4.44 11.50 11.31
CA TYR A 5 3.29 10.72 10.86
C TYR A 5 3.77 9.46 10.15
N GLU A 6 3.15 8.32 10.48
CA GLU A 6 3.35 7.05 9.78
C GLU A 6 2.11 6.73 8.95
N TYR A 7 2.32 6.41 7.68
CA TYR A 7 1.27 5.96 6.78
C TYR A 7 1.54 4.52 6.35
N GLU A 8 0.51 3.67 6.45
CA GLU A 8 0.52 2.32 5.92
C GLU A 8 -0.42 2.23 4.71
N ILE A 9 0.11 1.73 3.60
CA ILE A 9 -0.60 1.61 2.33
C ILE A 9 -0.72 0.13 2.00
N TYR A 10 -1.94 -0.39 2.00
CA TYR A 10 -2.25 -1.78 1.69
C TYR A 10 -2.59 -1.89 0.20
N LEU A 11 -1.77 -2.63 -0.55
CA LEU A 11 -1.89 -2.76 -1.99
C LEU A 11 -2.22 -4.21 -2.37
N PRO A 12 -3.32 -4.46 -3.09
CA PRO A 12 -3.59 -5.78 -3.63
C PRO A 12 -2.54 -6.12 -4.69
N VAL A 13 -2.11 -7.38 -4.72
CA VAL A 13 -1.18 -7.87 -5.75
C VAL A 13 -1.92 -8.32 -7.01
N ARG A 14 -3.24 -8.55 -6.90
CA ARG A 14 -4.10 -9.03 -7.98
C ARG A 14 -5.30 -8.12 -8.20
N ASP A 15 -5.77 -8.06 -9.44
CA ASP A 15 -7.04 -7.43 -9.78
C ASP A 15 -8.25 -8.32 -9.40
N ASN A 16 -9.47 -7.82 -9.63
CA ASN A 16 -10.71 -8.54 -9.31
C ASN A 16 -10.89 -9.84 -10.12
N ASP A 17 -10.20 -9.96 -11.25
CA ASP A 17 -10.21 -11.15 -12.11
C ASP A 17 -9.09 -12.15 -11.72
N GLY A 18 -8.27 -11.81 -10.72
CA GLY A 18 -7.18 -12.62 -10.20
C GLY A 18 -5.84 -12.46 -10.93
N ASN A 19 -5.75 -11.55 -11.91
CA ASN A 19 -4.51 -11.28 -12.63
C ASN A 19 -3.54 -10.48 -11.77
N VAL A 20 -2.26 -10.82 -11.83
CA VAL A 20 -1.21 -10.12 -11.09
C VAL A 20 -0.95 -8.74 -11.71
N PHE A 21 -0.91 -7.69 -10.88
CA PHE A 21 -0.53 -6.36 -11.35
C PHE A 21 0.93 -6.34 -11.84
N PRO A 22 1.25 -5.61 -12.93
CA PRO A 22 2.62 -5.56 -13.44
C PRO A 22 3.61 -4.98 -12.43
N ASP A 23 4.77 -5.60 -12.25
CA ASP A 23 5.82 -5.13 -11.32
C ASP A 23 6.26 -3.68 -11.56
N ARG A 24 6.23 -3.24 -12.83
CA ARG A 24 6.56 -1.85 -13.21
C ARG A 24 5.63 -0.84 -12.54
N LEU A 25 4.36 -1.17 -12.37
CA LEU A 25 3.39 -0.31 -11.70
C LEU A 25 3.82 -0.04 -10.26
N PHE A 26 4.20 -1.09 -9.53
CA PHE A 26 4.72 -0.97 -8.16
C PHE A 26 6.03 -0.19 -8.11
N ALA A 27 6.94 -0.40 -9.06
CA ALA A 27 8.20 0.32 -9.13
C ALA A 27 8.00 1.84 -9.32
N ASP A 28 7.08 2.22 -10.22
CA ASP A 28 6.78 3.62 -10.50
C ASP A 28 6.19 4.32 -9.25
N TYR A 29 5.26 3.68 -8.54
CA TYR A 29 4.70 4.24 -7.30
C TYR A 29 5.72 4.31 -6.15
N LYS A 30 6.58 3.28 -5.97
CA LYS A 30 7.66 3.33 -4.97
C LYS A 30 8.59 4.51 -5.20
N LYS A 31 8.91 4.79 -6.46
CA LYS A 31 9.73 5.94 -6.83
C LYS A 31 9.06 7.24 -6.41
N SER A 32 7.78 7.44 -6.75
CA SER A 32 7.04 8.66 -6.36
C SER A 32 6.92 8.82 -4.84
N LEU A 33 6.69 7.74 -4.10
CA LEU A 33 6.66 7.77 -2.63
C LEU A 33 8.03 8.11 -2.05
N THR A 34 9.10 7.54 -2.61
CA THR A 34 10.47 7.85 -2.18
C THR A 34 10.84 9.31 -2.45
N GLU A 35 10.44 9.86 -3.59
CA GLU A 35 10.66 11.27 -3.94
C GLU A 35 9.90 12.21 -2.98
N ARG A 36 8.70 11.83 -2.51
CA ARG A 36 7.86 12.65 -1.64
C ARG A 36 8.21 12.53 -0.15
N PHE A 37 8.49 11.33 0.33
CA PHE A 37 8.67 11.02 1.76
C PHE A 37 10.13 10.73 2.14
N GLY A 38 11.05 10.68 1.17
CA GLY A 38 12.45 10.37 1.41
C GLY A 38 12.74 8.88 1.62
N GLY A 39 11.74 8.02 1.67
CA GLY A 39 11.89 6.57 1.79
C GLY A 39 10.58 5.81 1.84
N VAL A 40 10.64 4.53 1.47
CA VAL A 40 9.53 3.57 1.56
C VAL A 40 10.05 2.21 2.04
N THR A 41 9.37 1.62 3.01
CA THR A 41 9.60 0.23 3.41
C THR A 41 8.55 -0.66 2.76
N ASP A 42 8.99 -1.72 2.09
CA ASP A 42 8.11 -2.72 1.48
C ASP A 42 8.10 -3.99 2.33
N THR A 43 6.92 -4.34 2.86
CA THR A 43 6.68 -5.59 3.55
C THR A 43 5.58 -6.34 2.82
N ARG A 44 5.93 -7.50 2.24
CA ARG A 44 4.94 -8.39 1.64
C ARG A 44 4.28 -9.25 2.72
N ILE A 45 2.96 -9.16 2.84
CA ILE A 45 2.18 -9.96 3.77
C ILE A 45 1.37 -10.95 2.94
N HIS A 46 1.66 -12.24 3.09
CA HIS A 46 0.80 -13.29 2.54
C HIS A 46 -0.45 -13.36 3.43
N ASN A 47 -1.56 -12.78 2.97
CA ASN A 47 -2.84 -12.89 3.66
C ASN A 47 -3.60 -14.07 3.06
N GLU A 48 -3.70 -15.17 3.80
CA GLU A 48 -4.76 -16.15 3.57
C GLU A 48 -6.06 -15.58 4.14
N GLY A 49 -6.62 -14.57 3.47
CA GLY A 49 -7.89 -13.96 3.86
C GLY A 49 -9.03 -14.93 3.61
N VAL A 50 -9.70 -15.42 4.65
CA VAL A 50 -10.98 -16.15 4.50
C VAL A 50 -12.10 -15.13 4.36
N TRP A 51 -12.10 -14.32 3.30
CA TRP A 51 -13.20 -13.40 3.03
C TRP A 51 -14.36 -14.19 2.43
N LYS A 52 -15.34 -14.55 3.26
CA LYS A 52 -16.59 -15.16 2.77
C LYS A 52 -17.48 -14.09 2.15
N ILE A 53 -17.23 -13.73 0.90
CA ILE A 53 -18.26 -13.14 0.05
C ILE A 53 -19.07 -14.32 -0.51
N GLY A 54 -20.02 -14.81 0.30
CA GLY A 54 -20.77 -16.03 0.00
C GLY A 54 -19.97 -17.31 0.28
N ASN A 55 -19.84 -18.17 -0.72
CA ASN A 55 -19.21 -19.51 -0.61
C ASN A 55 -17.80 -19.58 -1.23
N VAL A 56 -17.20 -18.43 -1.57
CA VAL A 56 -15.88 -18.32 -2.19
C VAL A 56 -14.87 -17.95 -1.11
N GLU A 57 -13.80 -18.73 -1.01
CA GLU A 57 -12.63 -18.43 -0.20
C GLU A 57 -11.61 -17.75 -1.13
N GLN A 58 -11.34 -16.46 -0.90
CA GLN A 58 -10.46 -15.67 -1.77
C GLN A 58 -9.11 -15.44 -1.10
N LYS A 59 -8.07 -16.14 -1.58
CA LYS A 59 -6.69 -15.96 -1.11
C LYS A 59 -6.06 -14.75 -1.79
N ASP A 60 -5.91 -13.65 -1.07
CA ASP A 60 -5.34 -12.41 -1.60
C ASP A 60 -3.97 -12.10 -1.01
N ASP A 61 -2.97 -12.04 -1.89
CA ASP A 61 -1.67 -11.47 -1.55
C ASP A 61 -1.78 -9.94 -1.45
N VAL A 62 -1.27 -9.37 -0.35
CA VAL A 62 -1.21 -7.92 -0.15
C VAL A 62 0.24 -7.49 0.12
N VAL A 63 0.65 -6.38 -0.48
CA VAL A 63 1.90 -5.71 -0.13
C VAL A 63 1.55 -4.51 0.73
N VAL A 64 2.25 -4.36 1.85
CA VAL A 64 2.12 -3.21 2.73
C VAL A 64 3.34 -2.32 2.55
N TRP A 65 3.10 -1.07 2.15
CA TRP A 65 4.12 -0.04 2.11
C TRP A 65 3.98 0.90 3.28
N ARG A 66 5.12 1.26 3.86
CA ARG A 66 5.18 2.21 4.97
C ARG A 66 6.06 3.39 4.60
N VAL A 67 5.55 4.60 4.85
CA VAL A 67 6.26 5.87 4.67
C VAL A 67 6.15 6.73 5.93
N LEU A 68 7.15 7.55 6.18
CA LEU A 68 7.22 8.48 7.31
C LEU A 68 7.20 9.93 6.79
N SER A 69 6.48 10.81 7.47
CA SER A 69 6.43 12.24 7.16
C SER A 69 6.76 13.05 8.41
N ILE A 70 7.60 14.08 8.26
CA ILE A 70 7.99 14.99 9.35
C ILE A 70 7.34 16.34 9.09
N GLY A 71 6.49 16.82 10.00
CA GLY A 71 5.87 18.16 9.91
C GLY A 71 4.44 18.14 9.34
N GLU A 72 3.71 19.22 9.66
CA GLU A 72 2.24 19.37 9.73
C GLU A 72 1.42 18.46 8.81
N GLY A 73 0.39 17.83 9.40
CA GLY A 73 -0.51 16.87 8.77
C GLY A 73 -1.06 17.32 7.40
N PRO A 74 -1.65 16.38 6.64
CA PRO A 74 -1.84 16.52 5.19
C PRO A 74 -2.48 17.86 4.82
N GLN A 75 -1.70 18.75 4.19
CA GLN A 75 -2.16 20.08 3.79
C GLN A 75 -3.10 20.08 2.58
N ASP A 76 -3.46 18.93 2.03
CA ASP A 76 -4.48 18.88 0.98
C ASP A 76 -5.51 17.80 1.29
N THR A 77 -6.63 18.30 1.80
CA THR A 77 -7.98 17.79 1.63
C THR A 77 -8.17 17.04 0.30
N PHE A 78 -8.40 15.73 0.37
CA PHE A 78 -9.16 15.05 -0.67
C PHE A 78 -10.63 15.50 -0.52
N MET A 79 -11.01 16.56 -1.23
CA MET A 79 -12.40 16.89 -1.58
C MET A 79 -12.50 16.89 -3.10
#